data_AF-A0A9W5K1U6-F1
#
_entry.id   AF-A0A9W5K1U6-F1
#
_cell.length_a   1.000
_cell.length_b   1.000
_cell.length_c   1.000
_cell.angle_alpha   90.00
_cell.angle_beta   90.00
_cell.angle_gamma   90.00
#
_symmetry.space_group_name_H-M   'P 1'
#
loop_
_entity.id
_entity.type
_entity.pdbx_description
1 polymer ?
#
loop_
_entity_poly.entity_id
_entity_poly.type
_entity_poly.pdbx_seq_one_letter_code
_entity_poly.pdbx_strand_id
1 'polypeptide(L)'
;MIILIETQLIHFYKKQLSNFSLVFKRVVINLIIWFLFFIITGLYLLSLANEESFVSTFTFILSIFLINLIILYVFFIKPSNILAINEYKTKFRSTQWELFRMLLLKNFLFSSKLLGKENEEGNIKKLESLIALLQNRLDNNKEHSILGILGSNISTALIFFIPAWTAFNSQIFINNKLTVNQALIRIGALSLILVISTYFLFLLKSLFKDFNFFSTNKHITDLIDLLNQLKVILDNPDYFEKHHPARLEDLVENLINNYESNLENKKTFSFKEINLKNWYYFKFK
;
A
#
# COMPACT_ATOMS: atom_id res chain seq x y z
N MET A 1 19.39 17.09 -18.00
CA MET A 1 19.99 15.79 -17.65
C MET A 1 19.53 15.31 -16.26
N ILE A 2 19.62 16.13 -15.21
CA ILE A 2 19.25 15.77 -13.82
C ILE A 2 17.76 15.37 -13.65
N ILE A 3 16.82 16.12 -14.25
CA ILE A 3 15.37 15.82 -14.21
C ILE A 3 15.04 14.46 -14.87
N LEU A 4 15.84 14.04 -15.85
CA LEU A 4 15.65 12.76 -16.56
C LEU A 4 16.02 11.58 -15.66
N ILE A 5 17.14 11.67 -14.94
CA ILE A 5 17.64 10.64 -14.02
C ILE A 5 16.65 10.42 -12.88
N GLU A 6 16.20 11.50 -12.26
CA GLU A 6 15.26 11.46 -11.14
C GLU A 6 13.92 10.84 -11.57
N THR A 7 13.41 11.26 -12.73
CA THR A 7 12.17 10.71 -13.30
C THR A 7 12.31 9.23 -13.64
N GLN A 8 13.45 8.82 -14.19
CA GLN A 8 13.73 7.43 -14.52
C GLN A 8 13.79 6.55 -13.27
N LEU A 9 14.42 7.02 -12.20
CA LEU A 9 14.53 6.30 -10.93
C LEU A 9 13.16 6.12 -10.26
N ILE A 10 12.34 7.18 -10.23
CA ILE A 10 10.96 7.11 -9.73
C ILE A 10 10.11 6.19 -10.61
N HIS A 11 10.31 6.20 -11.93
CA HIS A 11 9.60 5.32 -12.85
C HIS A 11 9.94 3.85 -12.62
N PHE A 12 11.24 3.53 -12.50
CA PHE A 12 11.71 2.20 -12.15
C PHE A 12 11.12 1.76 -10.82
N TYR A 13 11.16 2.62 -9.79
CA TYR A 13 10.59 2.31 -8.48
C TYR A 13 9.13 1.87 -8.59
N LYS A 14 8.29 2.71 -9.22
CA LYS A 14 6.85 2.47 -9.36
C LYS A 14 6.52 1.23 -10.18
N LYS A 15 7.34 0.86 -11.17
CA LYS A 15 7.02 -0.20 -12.13
C LYS A 15 7.62 -1.55 -11.79
N GLN A 16 8.76 -1.60 -11.10
CA GLN A 16 9.49 -2.85 -10.88
C GLN A 16 9.91 -3.09 -9.43
N LEU A 17 10.06 -2.05 -8.60
CA LEU A 17 10.64 -2.19 -7.25
C LEU A 17 9.62 -2.06 -6.10
N SER A 18 8.51 -1.38 -6.35
CA SER A 18 7.47 -1.16 -5.33
C SER A 18 6.79 -2.48 -4.95
N ASN A 19 6.38 -2.61 -3.69
CA ASN A 19 5.55 -3.75 -3.26
C ASN A 19 4.24 -3.85 -4.07
N PHE A 20 3.77 -2.72 -4.62
CA PHE A 20 2.65 -2.71 -5.55
C PHE A 20 2.93 -3.47 -6.82
N SER A 21 3.98 -3.07 -7.55
CA SER A 21 4.34 -3.68 -8.83
C SER A 21 4.66 -5.16 -8.68
N LEU A 22 5.37 -5.52 -7.60
CA LEU A 22 5.82 -6.88 -7.36
C LEU A 22 4.67 -7.81 -6.91
N VAL A 23 3.86 -7.37 -5.95
CA VAL A 23 2.88 -8.25 -5.30
C VAL A 23 1.45 -7.72 -5.44
N PHE A 24 1.18 -6.50 -4.97
CA PHE A 24 -0.22 -6.09 -4.76
C PHE A 24 -1.00 -5.86 -6.04
N LYS A 25 -0.36 -5.48 -7.15
CA LYS A 25 -1.02 -5.32 -8.45
C LYS A 25 -1.82 -6.58 -8.84
N ARG A 26 -1.34 -7.77 -8.47
CA ARG A 26 -2.00 -9.04 -8.77
C ARG A 26 -3.04 -9.45 -7.71
N VAL A 27 -3.01 -8.85 -6.52
CA VAL A 27 -3.90 -9.15 -5.38
C VAL A 27 -4.96 -8.06 -5.16
N VAL A 28 -4.91 -6.95 -5.90
CA VAL A 28 -5.87 -5.83 -5.80
C VAL A 28 -7.32 -6.29 -5.97
N ILE A 29 -7.60 -7.24 -6.86
CA ILE A 29 -8.97 -7.73 -7.06
C ILE A 29 -9.52 -8.40 -5.80
N ASN A 30 -8.69 -9.13 -5.06
CA ASN A 30 -9.09 -9.75 -3.80
C ASN A 30 -9.42 -8.71 -2.73
N LEU A 31 -8.70 -7.57 -2.74
CA LEU A 31 -8.99 -6.47 -1.83
C LEU A 31 -10.30 -5.78 -2.18
N ILE A 32 -10.62 -5.62 -3.47
CA ILE A 32 -11.92 -5.11 -3.92
C ILE A 32 -13.04 -6.05 -3.49
N ILE A 33 -12.89 -7.36 -3.67
CA ILE A 33 -13.87 -8.37 -3.23
C ILE A 33 -14.09 -8.29 -1.72
N TRP A 34 -13.01 -8.21 -0.94
CA TRP A 34 -13.09 -8.04 0.51
C TRP A 34 -13.81 -6.75 0.91
N PHE A 35 -13.53 -5.64 0.24
CA PHE A 35 -14.17 -4.36 0.51
C PHE A 35 -15.68 -4.39 0.22
N LEU A 36 -16.09 -5.04 -0.89
CA LEU A 36 -17.50 -5.25 -1.20
C LEU A 36 -18.19 -6.12 -0.13
N PHE A 37 -17.53 -7.19 0.31
CA PHE A 37 -18.04 -8.03 1.40
C PHE A 37 -18.22 -7.23 2.70
N PHE A 38 -17.26 -6.37 3.04
CA PHE A 38 -17.34 -5.49 4.21
C PHE A 38 -18.52 -4.52 4.12
N ILE A 39 -18.77 -3.90 2.96
CA ILE A 39 -19.92 -3.01 2.76
C ILE A 39 -21.25 -3.76 2.93
N ILE A 40 -21.39 -4.93 2.28
CA ILE A 40 -22.63 -5.72 2.32
C ILE A 40 -22.93 -6.18 3.75
N THR A 41 -21.91 -6.67 4.46
CA THR A 41 -22.06 -7.09 5.86
C THR A 41 -22.36 -5.91 6.80
N GLY A 42 -21.80 -4.73 6.53
CA GLY A 42 -22.11 -3.50 7.26
C GLY A 42 -23.55 -3.02 7.09
N LEU A 43 -24.12 -3.13 5.88
CA LEU A 43 -25.53 -2.79 5.64
C LEU A 43 -26.49 -3.77 6.33
N TYR A 44 -26.18 -5.05 6.30
CA TYR A 44 -26.95 -6.08 7.01
C TYR A 44 -26.89 -5.91 8.54
N LEU A 45 -25.75 -5.47 9.07
CA LEU A 45 -25.59 -5.11 10.48
C LEU A 45 -26.53 -3.97 10.91
N LEU A 46 -26.66 -2.94 10.07
CA LEU A 46 -27.55 -1.80 10.32
C LEU A 46 -29.03 -2.20 10.33
N SER A 47 -29.45 -3.17 9.51
CA SER A 47 -30.84 -3.65 9.54
C SER A 47 -31.13 -4.46 10.79
N LEU A 48 -30.23 -5.39 11.17
CA LEU A 48 -30.42 -6.24 12.35
C LEU A 48 -30.38 -5.44 13.66
N ALA A 49 -29.51 -4.43 13.77
CA ALA A 49 -29.42 -3.60 14.97
C ALA A 49 -30.72 -2.82 15.28
N ASN A 50 -31.63 -2.67 14.31
CA ASN A 50 -32.91 -2.02 14.51
C ASN A 50 -34.01 -2.98 15.02
N GLU A 51 -33.84 -4.29 14.85
CA GLU A 51 -34.88 -5.31 15.15
C GLU A 51 -34.53 -6.18 16.36
N GLU A 52 -33.25 -6.36 16.66
CA GLU A 52 -32.74 -7.34 17.63
C GLU A 52 -32.36 -6.74 19.00
N SER A 53 -32.26 -7.61 20.01
CA SER A 53 -31.80 -7.20 21.35
C SER A 53 -30.33 -6.71 21.31
N PHE A 54 -29.95 -5.87 22.29
CA PHE A 54 -28.58 -5.33 22.38
C PHE A 54 -27.50 -6.44 22.44
N VAL A 55 -27.77 -7.53 23.17
CA VAL A 55 -26.85 -8.67 23.31
C VAL A 55 -26.70 -9.42 21.97
N SER A 56 -27.80 -9.64 21.26
CA SER A 56 -27.82 -10.24 19.91
C SER A 56 -27.03 -9.37 18.91
N THR A 57 -27.29 -8.05 18.93
CA THR A 57 -26.58 -7.08 18.08
C THR A 57 -25.07 -7.08 18.37
N PHE A 58 -24.67 -7.05 19.64
CA PHE A 58 -23.27 -7.03 20.05
C PHE A 58 -22.52 -8.33 19.67
N THR A 59 -23.11 -9.49 19.94
CA THR A 59 -22.52 -10.79 19.59
C THR A 59 -22.36 -10.97 18.08
N PHE A 60 -23.33 -10.46 17.30
CA PHE A 60 -23.28 -10.47 15.85
C PHE A 60 -22.20 -9.53 15.29
N ILE A 61 -22.05 -8.32 15.84
CA ILE A 61 -20.96 -7.39 15.50
C ILE A 61 -19.59 -8.04 15.73
N LEU A 62 -19.40 -8.67 16.89
CA LEU A 62 -18.13 -9.34 17.22
C LEU A 62 -17.83 -10.49 16.25
N SER A 63 -18.85 -11.27 15.88
CA SER A 63 -18.72 -12.39 14.93
C SER A 63 -18.32 -11.90 13.54
N ILE A 64 -18.97 -10.86 13.02
CA ILE A 64 -18.62 -10.26 11.73
C ILE A 64 -17.21 -9.66 11.76
N PHE A 65 -16.82 -9.04 12.87
CA PHE A 65 -15.47 -8.52 13.04
C PHE A 65 -14.41 -9.63 12.88
N LEU A 66 -14.60 -10.76 13.58
CA LEU A 66 -13.70 -11.91 13.48
C LEU A 66 -13.70 -12.52 12.06
N ILE A 67 -14.86 -12.66 11.44
CA ILE A 67 -14.98 -13.16 10.05
C ILE A 67 -14.21 -12.24 9.10
N ASN A 68 -14.32 -10.92 9.23
CA ASN A 68 -13.61 -9.98 8.36
C ASN A 68 -12.08 -10.06 8.53
N LEU A 69 -11.57 -10.31 9.74
CA LEU A 69 -10.15 -10.54 9.97
C LEU A 69 -9.66 -11.82 9.28
N ILE A 70 -10.46 -12.90 9.36
CA ILE A 70 -10.15 -14.17 8.70
C ILE A 70 -10.15 -13.99 7.18
N ILE A 71 -11.17 -13.34 6.62
CA ILE A 71 -11.26 -13.09 5.18
C ILE A 71 -10.10 -12.21 4.72
N LEU A 72 -9.76 -11.15 5.47
CA LEU A 72 -8.58 -10.33 5.15
C LEU A 72 -7.30 -11.18 5.09
N TYR A 73 -7.09 -12.06 6.06
CA TYR A 73 -5.93 -12.95 6.05
C TYR A 73 -5.93 -13.89 4.83
N VAL A 74 -7.07 -14.52 4.55
CA VAL A 74 -7.23 -15.52 3.47
C VAL A 74 -7.15 -14.89 2.08
N PHE A 75 -7.73 -13.72 1.87
CA PHE A 75 -7.82 -13.07 0.57
C PHE A 75 -6.65 -12.14 0.27
N PHE A 76 -5.97 -11.64 1.32
CA PHE A 76 -4.90 -10.65 1.15
C PHE A 76 -3.54 -11.16 1.63
N ILE A 77 -3.38 -11.45 2.92
CA ILE A 77 -2.08 -11.75 3.52
C ILE A 77 -1.49 -13.06 2.98
N LYS A 78 -2.30 -14.13 2.94
CA LYS A 78 -1.87 -15.44 2.47
C LYS A 78 -1.54 -15.43 0.97
N PRO A 79 -2.38 -14.88 0.07
CA PRO A 79 -2.07 -14.80 -1.36
C PRO A 79 -0.84 -13.95 -1.66
N SER A 80 -0.63 -12.83 -0.96
CA SER A 80 0.59 -12.02 -1.11
C SER A 80 1.86 -12.80 -0.77
N ASN A 81 1.83 -13.60 0.30
CA ASN A 81 2.97 -14.46 0.66
C ASN A 81 3.20 -15.59 -0.35
N ILE A 82 2.13 -16.26 -0.80
CA ILE A 82 2.23 -17.35 -1.79
C ILE A 82 2.81 -16.82 -3.10
N LEU A 83 2.32 -15.68 -3.59
CA LEU A 83 2.85 -15.04 -4.78
C LEU A 83 4.33 -14.72 -4.61
N ALA A 84 4.72 -14.11 -3.49
CA ALA A 84 6.12 -13.75 -3.27
C ALA A 84 7.05 -14.97 -3.24
N ILE A 85 6.60 -16.06 -2.60
CA ILE A 85 7.37 -17.31 -2.55
C ILE A 85 7.46 -17.95 -3.93
N ASN A 86 6.38 -18.00 -4.70
CA ASN A 86 6.37 -18.67 -6.00
C ASN A 86 7.16 -17.90 -7.07
N GLU A 87 7.00 -16.58 -7.12
CA GLU A 87 7.58 -15.74 -8.17
C GLU A 87 8.99 -15.28 -7.82
N TYR A 88 9.22 -14.91 -6.57
CA TYR A 88 10.47 -14.28 -6.12
C TYR A 88 11.25 -15.16 -5.14
N LYS A 89 10.81 -16.40 -4.87
CA LYS A 89 11.48 -17.37 -3.98
C LYS A 89 11.77 -16.82 -2.57
N THR A 90 11.02 -15.81 -2.14
CA THR A 90 11.23 -15.09 -0.88
C THR A 90 9.90 -14.85 -0.18
N LYS A 91 9.92 -14.84 1.16
CA LYS A 91 8.73 -14.53 1.94
C LYS A 91 8.47 -13.03 1.91
N PHE A 92 7.24 -12.62 1.57
CA PHE A 92 6.87 -11.21 1.51
C PHE A 92 7.12 -10.51 2.86
N ARG A 93 7.69 -9.29 2.82
CA ARG A 93 8.07 -8.48 4.00
C ARG A 93 9.03 -9.17 4.99
N SER A 94 9.77 -10.18 4.56
CA SER A 94 10.90 -10.71 5.34
C SER A 94 12.15 -9.86 5.12
N THR A 95 13.19 -10.03 5.95
CA THR A 95 14.51 -9.41 5.71
C THR A 95 15.06 -9.77 4.33
N GLN A 96 14.80 -11.00 3.85
CA GLN A 96 15.19 -11.46 2.51
C GLN A 96 14.43 -10.73 1.39
N TRP A 97 13.20 -10.28 1.65
CA TRP A 97 12.41 -9.49 0.70
C TRP A 97 13.02 -8.10 0.49
N GLU A 98 13.45 -7.45 1.57
CA GLU A 98 14.11 -6.14 1.46
C GLU A 98 15.50 -6.26 0.80
N LEU A 99 16.25 -7.32 1.12
CA LEU A 99 17.52 -7.63 0.42
C LEU A 99 17.32 -7.82 -1.09
N PHE A 100 16.28 -8.56 -1.49
CA PHE A 100 15.91 -8.72 -2.90
C PHE A 100 15.62 -7.37 -3.57
N ARG A 101 14.85 -6.49 -2.92
CA ARG A 101 14.54 -5.16 -3.45
C ARG A 101 15.80 -4.29 -3.57
N MET A 102 16.67 -4.32 -2.58
CA MET A 102 17.94 -3.59 -2.62
C MET A 102 18.85 -4.09 -3.75
N LEU A 103 18.94 -5.41 -3.95
CA LEU A 103 19.71 -6.02 -5.04
C LEU A 103 19.14 -5.59 -6.41
N LEU A 104 17.81 -5.60 -6.56
CA LEU A 104 17.13 -5.12 -7.76
C LEU A 104 17.46 -3.65 -8.07
N LEU A 105 17.44 -2.79 -7.04
CA LEU A 105 17.82 -1.39 -7.18
C LEU A 105 19.30 -1.23 -7.53
N LYS A 106 20.19 -1.96 -6.85
CA LYS A 106 21.64 -1.94 -7.09
C LYS A 106 21.94 -2.28 -8.54
N ASN A 107 21.44 -3.41 -9.03
CA ASN A 107 21.72 -3.87 -10.39
C ASN A 107 21.16 -2.90 -11.43
N PHE A 108 19.98 -2.32 -11.21
CA PHE A 108 19.44 -1.27 -12.07
C PHE A 108 20.36 -0.03 -12.14
N LEU A 109 20.88 0.43 -11.00
CA LEU A 109 21.76 1.60 -10.97
C LEU A 109 23.08 1.34 -11.72
N PHE A 110 23.60 0.11 -11.71
CA PHE A 110 24.77 -0.28 -12.51
C PHE A 110 24.43 -0.43 -14.00
N SER A 111 23.30 -1.08 -14.35
CA SER A 111 22.89 -1.25 -15.76
C SER A 111 22.61 0.09 -16.43
N SER A 112 21.98 1.02 -15.71
CA SER A 112 21.71 2.38 -16.17
C SER A 112 22.93 3.32 -16.12
N LYS A 113 24.13 2.81 -15.80
CA LYS A 113 25.39 3.57 -15.67
C LYS A 113 25.33 4.73 -14.66
N LEU A 114 24.41 4.66 -13.69
CA LEU A 114 24.35 5.63 -12.59
C LEU A 114 25.47 5.35 -11.58
N LEU A 115 25.81 4.09 -11.35
CA LEU A 115 26.98 3.65 -10.60
C LEU A 115 28.03 3.04 -11.53
N GLY A 116 29.31 3.21 -11.20
CA GLY A 116 30.45 2.67 -11.93
C GLY A 116 31.06 1.47 -11.23
N LYS A 117 31.50 0.45 -11.97
CA LYS A 117 31.99 -0.82 -11.40
C LYS A 117 33.26 -0.70 -10.53
N GLU A 118 34.06 0.35 -10.72
CA GLU A 118 35.43 0.44 -10.17
C GLU A 118 35.66 1.67 -9.28
N ASN A 119 34.60 2.39 -8.87
CA ASN A 119 34.75 3.60 -8.07
C ASN A 119 33.73 3.67 -6.93
N GLU A 120 34.01 2.99 -5.82
CA GLU A 120 33.14 2.92 -4.64
C GLU A 120 32.90 4.30 -4.01
N GLU A 121 33.95 5.08 -3.78
CA GLU A 121 33.82 6.42 -3.19
C GLU A 121 33.02 7.37 -4.11
N GLY A 122 33.25 7.28 -5.42
CA GLY A 122 32.46 7.99 -6.42
C GLY A 122 31.00 7.54 -6.47
N ASN A 123 30.74 6.25 -6.25
CA ASN A 123 29.38 5.69 -6.19
C ASN A 123 28.62 6.20 -4.97
N ILE A 124 29.29 6.27 -3.80
CA ILE A 124 28.71 6.83 -2.57
C ILE A 124 28.32 8.30 -2.79
N LYS A 125 29.22 9.13 -3.34
CA LYS A 125 28.94 10.54 -3.67
C LYS A 125 27.78 10.69 -4.66
N LYS A 126 27.67 9.78 -5.64
CA LYS A 126 26.53 9.77 -6.57
C LYS A 126 25.22 9.39 -5.90
N LEU A 127 25.22 8.40 -5.00
CA LEU A 127 24.03 8.06 -4.21
C LEU A 127 23.58 9.23 -3.34
N GLU A 128 24.51 9.91 -2.67
CA GLU A 128 24.21 11.12 -1.89
C GLU A 128 23.58 12.22 -2.74
N SER A 129 24.10 12.43 -3.96
CA SER A 129 23.51 13.36 -4.91
C SER A 129 22.08 12.96 -5.31
N LEU A 130 21.83 11.66 -5.59
CA LEU A 130 20.50 11.16 -5.90
C LEU A 130 19.52 11.31 -4.73
N ILE A 131 19.97 11.01 -3.50
CA ILE A 131 19.19 11.19 -2.28
C ILE A 131 18.83 12.66 -2.10
N ALA A 132 19.80 13.57 -2.20
CA ALA A 132 19.57 15.01 -2.05
C ALA A 132 18.57 15.55 -3.10
N LEU A 133 18.66 15.09 -4.35
CA LEU A 133 17.72 15.45 -5.40
C LEU A 133 16.28 15.00 -5.09
N LEU A 134 16.12 13.76 -4.63
CA LEU A 134 14.81 13.22 -4.23
C LEU A 134 14.25 13.92 -2.99
N GLN A 135 15.11 14.25 -2.01
CA GLN A 135 14.76 14.98 -0.79
C GLN A 135 14.21 16.36 -1.14
N ASN A 136 14.90 17.12 -1.99
CA ASN A 136 14.47 18.44 -2.44
C ASN A 136 13.10 18.40 -3.12
N ARG A 137 12.83 17.40 -3.98
CA ARG A 137 11.50 17.25 -4.60
C ARG A 137 10.43 16.94 -3.57
N LEU A 138 10.75 16.07 -2.61
CA LEU A 138 9.83 15.68 -1.57
C LEU A 138 9.45 16.87 -0.68
N ASP A 139 10.40 17.72 -0.34
CA ASP A 139 10.17 18.92 0.46
C ASP A 139 9.35 19.98 -0.31
N ASN A 140 9.67 20.21 -1.59
CA ASN A 140 8.85 21.07 -2.47
C ASN A 140 7.39 20.57 -2.58
N ASN A 141 7.19 19.25 -2.66
CA ASN A 141 5.84 18.68 -2.73
C ASN A 141 5.09 18.78 -1.39
N LYS A 142 5.78 18.74 -0.24
CA LYS A 142 5.15 18.86 1.08
C LYS A 142 4.60 20.26 1.30
N GLU A 143 5.36 21.29 0.93
CA GLU A 143 4.98 22.69 1.07
C GLU A 143 3.66 23.00 0.33
N HIS A 144 3.52 22.48 -0.90
CA HIS A 144 2.26 22.56 -1.64
C HIS A 144 1.14 21.69 -1.06
N SER A 145 1.46 20.54 -0.46
CA SER A 145 0.44 19.61 0.06
C SER A 145 -0.21 20.08 1.36
N ILE A 146 0.52 20.73 2.27
CA ILE A 146 -0.02 21.15 3.58
C ILE A 146 -1.13 22.18 3.38
N LEU A 147 -0.94 23.13 2.46
CA LEU A 147 -1.94 24.12 2.07
C LEU A 147 -3.20 23.46 1.46
N GLY A 148 -3.03 22.42 0.66
CA GLY A 148 -4.15 21.66 0.07
C GLY A 148 -4.87 20.74 1.06
N ILE A 149 -4.14 20.11 1.99
CA ILE A 149 -4.67 19.18 3.00
C ILE A 149 -5.52 19.93 4.03
N LEU A 150 -5.12 21.14 4.44
CA LEU A 150 -5.91 21.97 5.35
C LEU A 150 -7.25 22.39 4.73
N GLY A 151 -7.29 22.73 3.43
CA GLY A 151 -8.55 23.04 2.74
C GLY A 151 -9.42 21.81 2.44
N SER A 152 -8.81 20.68 2.10
CA SER A 152 -9.48 19.43 1.71
C SER A 152 -10.05 18.65 2.89
N ASN A 153 -9.30 18.52 3.98
CA ASN A 153 -9.74 17.74 5.13
C ASN A 153 -10.91 18.39 5.88
N ILE A 154 -10.99 19.72 5.91
CA ILE A 154 -12.14 20.45 6.47
C ILE A 154 -13.40 20.18 5.63
N SER A 155 -13.28 20.28 4.30
CA SER A 155 -14.40 19.99 3.40
C SER A 155 -14.83 18.53 3.47
N THR A 156 -13.88 17.60 3.53
CA THR A 156 -14.16 16.15 3.63
C THR A 156 -14.78 15.80 4.99
N ALA A 157 -14.28 16.38 6.08
CA ALA A 157 -14.88 16.22 7.41
C ALA A 157 -16.31 16.76 7.43
N LEU A 158 -16.59 17.91 6.81
CA LEU A 158 -17.95 18.46 6.70
C LEU A 158 -18.88 17.56 5.87
N ILE A 159 -18.39 16.98 4.76
CA ILE A 159 -19.17 16.07 3.91
C ILE A 159 -19.64 14.82 4.68
N PHE A 160 -18.85 14.30 5.62
CA PHE A 160 -19.26 13.15 6.44
C PHE A 160 -19.98 13.57 7.73
N PHE A 161 -19.62 14.70 8.31
CA PHE A 161 -20.20 15.19 9.56
C PHE A 161 -21.63 15.69 9.37
N ILE A 162 -21.93 16.38 8.26
CA ILE A 162 -23.27 16.93 8.01
C ILE A 162 -24.32 15.80 7.90
N PRO A 163 -24.16 14.73 7.11
CA PRO A 163 -25.12 13.63 7.06
C PRO A 163 -25.19 12.85 8.37
N ALA A 164 -24.07 12.61 9.05
CA ALA A 164 -24.06 11.91 10.33
C ALA A 164 -24.79 12.70 11.43
N TRP A 165 -24.53 14.02 11.51
CA TRP A 165 -25.23 14.94 12.40
C TRP A 165 -26.72 15.04 12.04
N THR A 166 -27.06 15.12 10.75
CA THR A 166 -28.46 15.20 10.29
C THR A 166 -29.23 13.93 10.60
N ALA A 167 -28.62 12.75 10.40
CA ALA A 167 -29.23 11.46 10.75
C ALA A 167 -29.43 11.33 12.27
N PHE A 168 -28.44 11.76 13.06
CA PHE A 168 -28.53 11.80 14.53
C PHE A 168 -29.65 12.73 15.01
N ASN A 169 -29.70 13.96 14.49
CA ASN A 169 -30.73 14.94 14.83
C ASN A 169 -32.12 14.45 14.42
N SER A 170 -32.25 13.91 13.21
CA SER A 170 -33.50 13.35 12.70
C SER A 170 -34.04 12.23 13.60
N GLN A 171 -33.17 11.31 14.07
CA GLN A 171 -33.60 10.23 14.96
C GLN A 171 -34.02 10.70 16.36
N ILE A 172 -33.39 11.74 16.91
CA ILE A 172 -33.75 12.31 18.21
C ILE A 172 -35.04 13.12 18.13
N PHE A 173 -35.21 13.94 17.09
CA PHE A 173 -36.32 14.89 16.99
C PHE A 173 -37.59 14.33 16.35
N ILE A 174 -37.51 13.31 15.47
CA ILE A 174 -38.71 12.71 14.85
C ILE A 174 -39.39 11.72 15.82
N ASN A 175 -38.64 11.07 16.70
CA ASN A 175 -39.17 10.15 17.70
C ASN A 175 -39.24 10.80 19.09
N ASN A 176 -40.19 11.70 19.30
CA ASN A 176 -40.57 12.29 20.61
C ASN A 176 -41.03 11.25 21.68
N LYS A 177 -40.74 9.96 21.49
CA LYS A 177 -41.11 8.82 22.35
C LYS A 177 -39.91 7.98 22.80
N LEU A 178 -38.68 8.42 22.55
CA LEU A 178 -37.49 7.70 23.01
C LEU A 178 -37.31 7.89 24.51
N THR A 179 -37.37 6.80 25.27
CA THR A 179 -36.98 6.82 26.68
C THR A 179 -35.47 7.02 26.81
N VAL A 180 -35.01 7.65 27.89
CA VAL A 180 -33.58 7.94 28.17
C VAL A 180 -32.72 6.67 28.03
N ASN A 181 -33.26 5.52 28.44
CA ASN A 181 -32.57 4.24 28.32
C ASN A 181 -32.36 3.80 26.87
N GLN A 182 -33.37 3.99 26.00
CA GLN A 182 -33.24 3.71 24.56
C GLN A 182 -32.27 4.67 23.87
N ALA A 183 -32.23 5.94 24.29
CA ALA A 183 -31.26 6.91 23.80
C ALA A 183 -29.81 6.52 24.18
N LEU A 184 -29.59 6.10 25.43
CA LEU A 184 -28.28 5.64 25.90
C LEU A 184 -27.81 4.38 25.15
N ILE A 185 -28.70 3.41 24.91
CA ILE A 185 -28.38 2.19 24.13
C ILE A 185 -27.98 2.55 22.70
N ARG A 186 -28.70 3.48 22.05
CA ARG A 186 -28.39 3.93 20.69
C ARG A 186 -27.07 4.69 20.61
N ILE A 187 -26.79 5.57 21.56
CA ILE A 187 -25.50 6.26 21.65
C ILE A 187 -24.37 5.25 21.86
N GLY A 188 -24.54 4.27 22.77
CA GLY A 188 -23.56 3.20 22.99
C GLY A 188 -23.29 2.38 21.72
N ALA A 189 -24.34 2.02 20.97
CA ALA A 189 -24.20 1.30 19.70
C ALA A 189 -23.49 2.14 18.63
N LEU A 190 -23.83 3.42 18.48
CA LEU A 190 -23.15 4.34 17.55
C LEU A 190 -21.68 4.55 17.93
N SER A 191 -21.38 4.73 19.21
CA SER A 191 -20.01 4.83 19.71
C SER A 191 -19.22 3.56 19.43
N LEU A 192 -19.82 2.38 19.61
CA LEU A 192 -19.19 1.09 19.31
C LEU A 192 -18.90 0.94 17.82
N ILE A 193 -19.87 1.27 16.95
CA ILE A 193 -19.69 1.30 15.49
C ILE A 193 -18.57 2.26 15.10
N LEU A 194 -18.51 3.45 15.72
CA LEU A 194 -17.45 4.43 15.51
C LEU A 194 -16.08 3.90 15.94
N VAL A 195 -15.98 3.25 17.10
CA VAL A 195 -14.73 2.64 17.59
C VAL A 195 -14.27 1.53 16.66
N ILE A 196 -15.18 0.64 16.24
CA ILE A 196 -14.87 -0.45 15.31
C ILE A 196 -14.48 0.11 13.95
N SER A 197 -15.21 1.10 13.43
CA SER A 197 -14.90 1.75 12.16
C SER A 197 -13.56 2.47 12.21
N THR A 198 -13.25 3.13 13.33
CA THR A 198 -11.97 3.83 13.53
C THR A 198 -10.82 2.84 13.66
N TYR A 199 -11.01 1.73 14.38
CA TYR A 199 -10.06 0.63 14.44
C TYR A 199 -9.84 0.00 13.06
N PHE A 200 -10.91 -0.23 12.30
CA PHE A 200 -10.84 -0.70 10.92
C PHE A 200 -10.11 0.29 10.03
N LEU A 201 -10.39 1.58 10.14
CA LEU A 201 -9.65 2.64 9.44
C LEU A 201 -8.18 2.66 9.83
N PHE A 202 -7.83 2.33 11.07
CA PHE A 202 -6.44 2.26 11.52
C PHE A 202 -5.73 1.00 11.03
N LEU A 203 -6.39 -0.16 11.06
CA LEU A 203 -5.92 -1.41 10.46
C LEU A 203 -5.75 -1.26 8.95
N LEU A 204 -6.75 -0.68 8.30
CA LEU A 204 -6.71 -0.27 6.92
C LEU A 204 -5.57 0.70 6.72
N LYS A 205 -5.38 1.76 7.51
CA LYS A 205 -4.23 2.69 7.41
C LYS A 205 -2.89 2.00 7.61
N SER A 206 -2.80 0.94 8.41
CA SER A 206 -1.58 0.14 8.63
C SER A 206 -1.27 -0.75 7.42
N LEU A 207 -2.27 -1.47 6.91
CA LEU A 207 -2.19 -2.28 5.70
C LEU A 207 -1.99 -1.39 4.46
N PHE A 208 -2.65 -0.22 4.47
CA PHE A 208 -2.65 0.85 3.47
C PHE A 208 -1.52 1.86 3.68
N LYS A 209 -0.70 1.72 4.73
CA LYS A 209 0.54 2.50 4.83
C LYS A 209 1.35 2.20 3.58
N ASP A 210 1.30 0.96 3.09
CA ASP A 210 1.79 0.54 1.79
C ASP A 210 0.89 0.99 0.62
N PHE A 211 -0.45 1.02 0.77
CA PHE A 211 -1.39 1.43 -0.31
C PHE A 211 -1.47 2.90 -0.65
N ASN A 212 -0.62 3.76 -0.08
CA ASN A 212 -0.31 5.04 -0.72
C ASN A 212 0.50 4.84 -2.03
N PHE A 213 0.21 3.78 -2.79
CA PHE A 213 0.71 3.42 -4.12
C PHE A 213 0.45 4.50 -5.17
N PHE A 214 -0.45 5.43 -4.91
CA PHE A 214 -0.68 6.58 -5.78
C PHE A 214 0.04 7.84 -5.31
N SER A 215 0.50 7.87 -4.04
CA SER A 215 1.26 9.00 -3.52
C SER A 215 2.69 8.95 -4.04
N THR A 216 2.99 9.82 -5.00
CA THR A 216 4.36 10.02 -5.50
C THR A 216 5.33 10.35 -4.37
N ASN A 217 4.88 11.07 -3.33
CA ASN A 217 5.73 11.41 -2.18
C ASN A 217 6.13 10.18 -1.37
N LYS A 218 5.21 9.24 -1.14
CA LYS A 218 5.52 7.99 -0.43
C LYS A 218 6.54 7.15 -1.22
N HIS A 219 6.37 7.05 -2.54
CA HIS A 219 7.35 6.37 -3.41
C HIS A 219 8.73 7.01 -3.34
N ILE A 220 8.80 8.34 -3.29
CA ILE A 220 10.05 9.07 -3.14
C ILE A 220 10.68 8.79 -1.77
N THR A 221 9.91 8.78 -0.67
CA THR A 221 10.40 8.42 0.67
C THR A 221 10.97 7.01 0.71
N ASP A 222 10.19 6.02 0.26
CA ASP A 222 10.62 4.61 0.29
C ASP A 222 11.87 4.39 -0.60
N LEU A 223 11.98 5.12 -1.72
CA LEU A 223 13.15 5.09 -2.58
C LEU A 223 14.38 5.72 -1.91
N ILE A 224 14.24 6.84 -1.22
CA ILE A 224 15.30 7.45 -0.41
C ILE A 224 15.79 6.46 0.65
N ASP A 225 14.88 5.79 1.36
CA ASP A 225 15.23 4.80 2.37
C ASP A 225 16.04 3.64 1.78
N LEU A 226 15.65 3.11 0.61
CA LEU A 226 16.40 2.06 -0.08
C LEU A 226 17.77 2.53 -0.55
N LEU A 227 17.90 3.78 -1.03
CA LEU A 227 19.19 4.35 -1.44
C LEU A 227 20.12 4.57 -0.23
N ASN A 228 19.58 5.00 0.91
CA ASN A 228 20.32 5.14 2.16
C ASN A 228 20.83 3.78 2.65
N GLN A 229 19.99 2.74 2.60
CA GLN A 229 20.41 1.38 2.93
C GLN A 229 21.48 0.86 1.96
N LEU A 230 21.33 1.14 0.66
CA LEU A 230 22.33 0.77 -0.34
C LEU A 230 23.67 1.47 -0.09
N LYS A 231 23.67 2.75 0.32
CA LYS A 231 24.88 3.47 0.73
C LYS A 231 25.60 2.75 1.88
N VAL A 232 24.87 2.42 2.95
CA VAL A 232 25.42 1.69 4.12
C VAL A 232 26.01 0.33 3.70
N ILE A 233 25.38 -0.34 2.75
CA ILE A 233 25.85 -1.63 2.22
C ILE A 233 27.10 -1.46 1.35
N LEU A 234 27.19 -0.42 0.53
CA LEU A 234 28.39 -0.14 -0.25
C LEU A 234 29.58 0.26 0.64
N ASP A 235 29.31 0.91 1.78
CA ASP A 235 30.32 1.18 2.80
C ASP A 235 30.77 -0.11 3.54
N ASN A 236 30.01 -1.21 3.45
CA ASN A 236 30.27 -2.48 4.16
C ASN A 236 29.99 -3.71 3.27
N PRO A 237 30.87 -4.03 2.30
CA PRO A 237 30.64 -5.07 1.30
C PRO A 237 30.39 -6.48 1.90
N ASP A 238 31.08 -6.82 3.00
CA ASP A 238 30.95 -8.10 3.70
C ASP A 238 29.53 -8.38 4.20
N TYR A 239 28.75 -7.32 4.50
CA TYR A 239 27.37 -7.46 4.98
C TYR A 239 26.45 -7.99 3.89
N PHE A 240 26.67 -7.56 2.64
CA PHE A 240 25.87 -8.01 1.50
C PHE A 240 26.21 -9.45 1.16
N GLU A 241 27.48 -9.78 0.97
CA GLU A 241 27.91 -11.14 0.60
C GLU A 241 27.43 -12.20 1.59
N LYS A 242 27.46 -11.91 2.90
CA LYS A 242 27.02 -12.83 3.94
C LYS A 242 25.51 -13.14 3.91
N HIS A 243 24.70 -12.24 3.36
CA HIS A 243 23.24 -12.37 3.34
C HIS A 243 22.67 -12.47 1.91
N HIS A 244 23.54 -12.48 0.90
CA HIS A 244 23.21 -12.52 -0.51
C HIS A 244 23.00 -13.97 -0.98
N PRO A 245 21.78 -14.35 -1.36
CA PRO A 245 21.55 -15.66 -1.93
C PRO A 245 21.82 -15.58 -3.44
N ALA A 246 22.89 -16.21 -3.92
CA ALA A 246 23.22 -16.29 -5.37
C ALA A 246 22.02 -16.68 -6.25
N ARG A 247 21.13 -17.52 -5.71
CA ARG A 247 19.83 -17.91 -6.29
C ARG A 247 18.86 -16.76 -6.64
N LEU A 248 19.11 -15.51 -6.22
CA LEU A 248 18.30 -14.33 -6.55
C LEU A 248 18.88 -13.51 -7.71
N GLU A 249 20.13 -13.73 -8.12
CA GLU A 249 20.80 -12.94 -9.16
C GLU A 249 20.14 -13.12 -10.53
N ASP A 250 19.92 -14.37 -10.95
CA ASP A 250 19.24 -14.69 -12.22
C ASP A 250 17.83 -14.06 -12.30
N LEU A 251 17.11 -14.04 -11.17
CA LEU A 251 15.77 -13.45 -11.11
C LEU A 251 15.82 -11.94 -11.27
N VAL A 252 16.80 -11.29 -10.66
CA VAL A 252 16.97 -9.83 -10.74
C VAL A 252 17.42 -9.41 -12.13
N GLU A 253 18.38 -10.12 -12.71
CA GLU A 253 18.86 -9.86 -14.07
C GLU A 253 17.71 -9.98 -15.08
N ASN A 254 16.90 -11.04 -14.98
CA ASN A 254 15.71 -11.20 -15.82
C ASN A 254 14.69 -10.06 -15.66
N LEU A 255 14.46 -9.57 -14.44
CA LEU A 255 13.53 -8.44 -14.21
C LEU A 255 14.05 -7.13 -14.79
N ILE A 256 15.37 -6.90 -14.76
CA ILE A 256 16.01 -5.73 -15.36
C ILE A 256 15.96 -5.80 -16.89
N ASN A 257 16.36 -6.93 -17.48
CA ASN A 257 16.31 -7.14 -18.92
C ASN A 257 14.87 -6.98 -19.47
N ASN A 258 13.88 -7.50 -18.75
CA ASN A 258 12.47 -7.29 -19.08
C ASN A 258 12.03 -5.83 -18.95
N TYR A 259 12.58 -5.06 -18.01
CA TYR A 259 12.27 -3.64 -17.89
C TYR A 259 12.88 -2.80 -19.01
N GLU A 260 14.16 -3.04 -19.33
CA GLU A 260 14.89 -2.33 -20.37
C GLU A 260 14.31 -2.60 -21.76
N SER A 261 14.02 -3.87 -22.09
CA SER A 261 13.33 -4.24 -23.35
C SER A 261 11.93 -3.63 -23.47
N ASN A 262 11.16 -3.56 -22.38
CA ASN A 262 9.84 -2.90 -22.37
C ASN A 262 9.93 -1.37 -22.49
N LEU A 263 11.03 -0.74 -22.07
CA LEU A 263 11.29 0.68 -22.32
C LEU A 263 11.61 0.96 -23.79
N GLU A 264 12.35 0.06 -24.44
CA GLU A 264 12.65 0.14 -25.87
C GLU A 264 11.39 -0.05 -26.73
N ASN A 265 10.59 -1.08 -26.44
CA ASN A 265 9.33 -1.36 -27.14
C ASN A 265 8.23 -0.29 -26.90
N LYS A 266 8.31 0.48 -25.81
CA LYS A 266 7.37 1.59 -25.55
C LYS A 266 7.54 2.79 -26.47
N LYS A 267 8.65 2.89 -27.21
CA LYS A 267 8.79 3.88 -28.29
C LYS A 267 7.85 3.58 -29.47
N THR A 268 7.24 2.39 -29.50
CA THR A 268 6.29 1.91 -30.53
C THR A 268 4.96 1.42 -29.94
N PHE A 269 4.50 2.00 -28.82
CA PHE A 269 3.33 1.47 -28.11
C PHE A 269 2.00 1.80 -28.82
N SER A 270 1.24 0.76 -29.18
CA SER A 270 -0.13 0.80 -29.69
C SER A 270 -1.10 0.29 -28.62
N PHE A 271 -2.26 0.93 -28.49
CA PHE A 271 -3.27 0.63 -27.46
C PHE A 271 -3.93 -0.76 -27.55
N LYS A 272 -3.57 -1.60 -28.53
CA LYS A 272 -4.16 -2.93 -28.73
C LYS A 272 -3.62 -4.04 -27.80
N GLU A 273 -2.56 -3.80 -27.01
CA GLU A 273 -1.86 -4.87 -26.27
C GLU A 273 -2.18 -4.97 -24.75
N ILE A 274 -3.30 -4.41 -24.29
CA ILE A 274 -3.74 -4.65 -22.90
C ILE A 274 -4.33 -6.05 -22.79
N ASN A 275 -3.46 -7.04 -22.58
CA ASN A 275 -3.85 -8.43 -22.41
C ASN A 275 -4.34 -8.66 -20.96
N LEU A 276 -5.66 -8.76 -20.79
CA LEU A 276 -6.36 -9.03 -19.52
C LEU A 276 -6.11 -10.46 -18.95
N LYS A 277 -5.28 -11.28 -19.62
CA LYS A 277 -5.09 -12.71 -19.30
C LYS A 277 -4.33 -13.03 -18.00
N ASN A 278 -3.63 -12.07 -17.40
CA ASN A 278 -2.76 -12.33 -16.23
C ASN A 278 -3.40 -12.07 -14.86
N TRP A 279 -4.73 -11.94 -14.79
CA TRP A 279 -5.44 -11.82 -13.52
C TRP A 279 -5.65 -13.23 -12.96
N TYR A 280 -4.74 -13.66 -12.09
CA TYR A 280 -4.81 -14.95 -11.42
C TYR A 280 -6.04 -14.99 -10.50
N TYR A 281 -7.12 -15.62 -10.97
CA TYR A 281 -8.14 -16.18 -10.10
C TYR A 281 -7.53 -17.37 -9.37
N PHE A 282 -7.43 -17.30 -8.04
CA PHE A 282 -7.01 -18.46 -7.27
C PHE A 282 -8.10 -19.53 -7.32
N LYS A 283 -7.78 -20.68 -7.92
CA LYS A 283 -8.51 -21.93 -7.67
C LYS A 283 -8.12 -22.42 -6.28
N PHE A 284 -9.08 -22.45 -5.36
CA PHE A 284 -8.91 -23.14 -4.08
C PHE A 284 -8.66 -24.63 -4.38
N LYS A 285 -7.52 -25.15 -3.93
CA LYS A 285 -7.24 -26.58 -3.80
C LYS A 285 -7.18 -26.92 -2.32
#